data_AF-A0A849C520-F1
#
_entry.id   AF-A0A849C520-F1
#
_cell.length_a   1.000
_cell.length_b   1.000
_cell.length_c   1.000
_cell.angle_alpha   90.00
_cell.angle_beta   90.00
_cell.angle_gamma   90.00
#
_symmetry.space_group_name_H-M   'P 1'
#
loop_
_entity.id
_entity.type
_entity.pdbx_description
1 polymer ?
#
loop_
_entity_poly.entity_id
_entity_poly.type
_entity_poly.pdbx_seq_one_letter_code
_entity_poly.pdbx_strand_id
1 'polypeptide(L)'
;MAAQALEKHAPTAAQIFADLTAECAPIFDQIGWAEDEIAAAQRRHRGAADQLWHCFVLLKHEHELMRREILFRAHCREILERVAAGHDTRDGTAAEVVVVLRAACLAVPLTSTGAGLYLRMWRAAGLPPLDRDGHIADQEHYEALVGRQIDDLEADLRHRLRRPDRVQDPDLTCCGVHNGTPVKCQYATRRPAPARRAPTAAEPRPSEPPEQLSLI
;
A
#
# COMPACT_ATOMS: atom_id res chain seq x y z
N MET A 1 -50.56 21.12 -16.48
CA MET A 1 -49.12 21.45 -16.54
C MET A 1 -48.38 20.28 -15.93
N ALA A 2 -47.50 19.66 -16.71
CA ALA A 2 -47.08 18.26 -16.61
C ALA A 2 -46.28 17.90 -15.34
N ALA A 3 -46.65 16.79 -14.72
CA ALA A 3 -45.83 16.09 -13.76
C ALA A 3 -44.75 15.31 -14.53
N GLN A 4 -43.49 15.74 -14.43
CA GLN A 4 -42.35 14.96 -14.88
C GLN A 4 -42.23 13.73 -13.98
N ALA A 5 -42.57 12.56 -14.53
CA ALA A 5 -42.23 11.29 -13.94
C ALA A 5 -40.69 11.14 -13.94
N LEU A 6 -40.11 10.98 -12.77
CA LEU A 6 -38.75 10.48 -12.60
C LEU A 6 -38.73 9.00 -13.01
N GLU A 7 -38.57 8.74 -14.30
CA GLU A 7 -38.15 7.42 -14.77
C GLU A 7 -36.72 7.16 -14.26
N LYS A 8 -36.59 6.33 -13.22
CA LYS A 8 -35.31 5.73 -12.86
C LYS A 8 -34.95 4.71 -13.95
N HIS A 9 -34.29 5.16 -15.02
CA HIS A 9 -33.69 4.25 -15.99
C HIS A 9 -32.62 3.39 -15.32
N ALA A 10 -32.67 2.08 -15.57
CA ALA A 10 -31.63 1.16 -15.14
C ALA A 10 -30.30 1.53 -15.83
N PRO A 11 -29.17 1.52 -15.11
CA PRO A 11 -27.89 1.87 -15.69
C PRO A 11 -27.53 0.87 -16.81
N THR A 12 -27.06 1.40 -17.92
CA THR A 12 -26.52 0.60 -19.02
C THR A 12 -25.25 -0.12 -18.58
N ALA A 13 -24.89 -1.22 -19.25
CA ALA A 13 -23.62 -1.91 -19.00
C ALA A 13 -22.42 -0.94 -19.11
N ALA A 14 -22.43 -0.03 -20.07
CA ALA A 14 -21.38 0.98 -20.24
C ALA A 14 -21.26 1.93 -19.03
N GLN A 15 -22.39 2.34 -18.45
CA GLN A 15 -22.41 3.15 -17.22
C GLN A 15 -21.88 2.35 -16.03
N ILE A 16 -22.30 1.10 -15.88
CA ILE A 16 -21.79 0.22 -14.81
C ILE A 16 -20.26 0.07 -14.92
N PHE A 17 -19.72 -0.14 -16.13
CA PHE A 17 -18.27 -0.21 -16.33
C PHE A 17 -17.55 1.11 -16.06
N ALA A 18 -18.13 2.24 -16.48
CA ALA A 18 -17.56 3.55 -16.24
C ALA A 18 -17.52 3.88 -14.73
N ASP A 19 -18.62 3.61 -14.03
CA ASP A 19 -18.75 3.82 -12.59
C ASP A 19 -17.77 2.92 -11.83
N LEU A 20 -17.70 1.63 -12.17
CA LEU A 20 -16.73 0.70 -11.57
C LEU A 20 -15.29 1.15 -11.82
N THR A 21 -14.98 1.66 -13.01
CA THR A 21 -13.65 2.17 -13.34
C THR A 21 -13.32 3.40 -12.51
N ALA A 22 -14.26 4.34 -12.38
CA ALA A 22 -14.09 5.54 -11.58
C ALA A 22 -13.92 5.22 -10.08
N GLU A 23 -14.65 4.22 -9.57
CA GLU A 23 -14.51 3.75 -8.19
C GLU A 23 -13.18 3.05 -7.93
N CYS A 24 -12.67 2.29 -8.91
CA CYS A 24 -11.39 1.57 -8.78
C CYS A 24 -10.16 2.44 -9.05
N ALA A 25 -10.28 3.54 -9.83
CA ALA A 25 -9.13 4.36 -10.23
C ALA A 25 -8.23 4.81 -9.06
N PRO A 26 -8.76 5.31 -7.93
CA PRO A 26 -7.93 5.70 -6.78
C PRO A 26 -7.18 4.54 -6.11
N ILE A 27 -7.66 3.30 -6.28
CA ILE A 27 -6.98 2.09 -5.78
C ILE A 27 -5.79 1.79 -6.69
N PHE A 28 -5.97 1.84 -8.01
CA PHE A 28 -4.89 1.62 -8.96
C PHE A 28 -3.80 2.69 -8.86
N ASP A 29 -4.15 3.96 -8.62
CA ASP A 29 -3.18 5.02 -8.37
C ASP A 29 -2.31 4.71 -7.14
N GLN A 30 -2.93 4.27 -6.03
CA GLN A 30 -2.19 3.87 -4.83
C GLN A 30 -1.30 2.65 -5.04
N ILE A 31 -1.74 1.66 -5.83
CA ILE A 31 -0.90 0.52 -6.21
C ILE A 31 0.35 1.04 -6.95
N GLY A 32 0.17 1.92 -7.93
CA GLY A 32 1.29 2.52 -8.67
C GLY A 32 2.24 3.29 -7.76
N TRP A 33 1.72 4.11 -6.83
CA TRP A 33 2.54 4.84 -5.87
C TRP A 33 3.33 3.91 -4.94
N ALA A 34 2.71 2.82 -4.48
CA ALA A 34 3.38 1.83 -3.64
C ALA A 34 4.52 1.12 -4.40
N GLU A 35 4.29 0.74 -5.66
CA GLU A 35 5.32 0.13 -6.52
C GLU A 35 6.48 1.10 -6.77
N ASP A 36 6.19 2.37 -7.04
CA ASP A 36 7.20 3.43 -7.18
C ASP A 36 8.08 3.55 -5.93
N GLU A 37 7.46 3.58 -4.74
CA GLU A 37 8.18 3.69 -3.47
C GLU A 37 8.99 2.44 -3.15
N ILE A 38 8.48 1.24 -3.46
CA ILE A 38 9.24 -0.02 -3.37
C ILE A 38 10.46 0.05 -4.28
N ALA A 39 10.28 0.42 -5.55
CA ALA A 39 11.39 0.54 -6.50
C ALA A 39 12.41 1.60 -6.02
N ALA A 40 11.95 2.73 -5.48
CA ALA A 40 12.82 3.75 -4.89
C ALA A 40 13.59 3.24 -3.66
N ALA A 41 12.94 2.48 -2.78
CA ALA A 41 13.57 1.85 -1.64
C ALA A 41 14.61 0.81 -2.06
N GLN A 42 14.31 -0.05 -3.04
CA GLN A 42 15.25 -1.05 -3.57
C GLN A 42 16.51 -0.39 -4.16
N ARG A 43 16.37 0.78 -4.82
CA ARG A 43 17.52 1.55 -5.34
C ARG A 43 18.41 2.08 -4.22
N ARG A 44 17.81 2.55 -3.12
CA ARG A 44 18.51 3.06 -1.93
C ARG A 44 19.15 1.95 -1.10
N HIS A 45 18.45 0.82 -0.96
CA HIS A 45 18.78 -0.30 -0.08
C HIS A 45 18.97 -1.60 -0.87
N ARG A 46 19.99 -1.62 -1.74
CA ARG A 46 20.23 -2.76 -2.65
C ARG A 46 20.40 -4.10 -1.93
N GLY A 47 20.96 -4.09 -0.71
CA GLY A 47 21.12 -5.31 0.11
C GLY A 47 19.80 -5.91 0.62
N ALA A 48 18.75 -5.09 0.75
CA ALA A 48 17.43 -5.52 1.17
C ALA A 48 16.43 -5.58 0.00
N ALA A 49 16.91 -5.52 -1.26
CA ALA A 49 16.03 -5.35 -2.41
C ALA A 49 15.00 -6.47 -2.57
N ASP A 50 15.39 -7.72 -2.29
CA ASP A 50 14.47 -8.87 -2.32
C ASP A 50 13.39 -8.76 -1.23
N GLN A 51 13.78 -8.36 -0.02
CA GLN A 51 12.85 -8.18 1.08
C GLN A 51 11.85 -7.05 0.79
N LEU A 52 12.33 -5.93 0.26
CA LEU A 52 11.52 -4.77 -0.09
C LEU A 52 10.52 -5.08 -1.21
N TRP A 53 10.89 -5.94 -2.17
CA TRP A 53 10.00 -6.40 -3.22
C TRP A 53 8.71 -7.04 -2.66
N HIS A 54 8.83 -7.77 -1.55
CA HIS A 54 7.74 -8.50 -0.93
C HIS A 54 6.98 -7.69 0.14
N CYS A 55 7.25 -6.38 0.28
CA CYS A 55 6.66 -5.54 1.32
C CYS A 55 5.30 -4.93 0.98
N PHE A 56 4.78 -5.13 -0.24
CA PHE A 56 3.56 -4.46 -0.68
C PHE A 56 2.40 -4.58 0.32
N VAL A 57 2.23 -5.76 0.93
CA VAL A 57 1.17 -6.02 1.92
C VAL A 57 1.28 -5.16 3.18
N LEU A 58 2.48 -4.71 3.55
CA LEU A 58 2.74 -3.88 4.73
C LEU A 58 2.29 -2.43 4.55
N LEU A 59 2.18 -1.97 3.29
CA LEU A 59 1.92 -0.57 2.93
C LEU A 59 0.43 -0.18 3.08
N LYS A 60 -0.39 -1.08 3.59
CA LYS A 60 -1.82 -0.84 3.84
C LYS A 60 -2.02 0.19 4.96
N HIS A 61 -3.00 1.06 4.75
CA HIS A 61 -3.50 2.02 5.73
C HIS A 61 -5.00 1.80 6.00
N GLU A 62 -5.52 2.44 7.04
CA GLU A 62 -6.93 2.31 7.47
C GLU A 62 -7.70 3.64 7.42
N HIS A 63 -7.03 4.76 7.09
CA HIS A 63 -7.61 6.09 7.23
C HIS A 63 -7.81 6.77 5.87
N GLU A 64 -9.00 7.32 5.60
CA GLU A 64 -9.36 7.92 4.31
C GLU A 64 -8.41 9.03 3.83
N LEU A 65 -7.90 9.87 4.74
CA LEU A 65 -6.89 10.89 4.39
C LEU A 65 -5.57 10.30 3.84
N MET A 66 -5.25 9.05 4.15
CA MET A 66 -4.08 8.36 3.61
C MET A 66 -4.24 7.97 2.14
N ARG A 67 -5.43 8.18 1.52
CA ARG A 67 -5.59 8.09 0.06
C ARG A 67 -4.95 9.26 -0.69
N ARG A 68 -4.51 10.31 0.01
CA ARG A 68 -3.77 11.43 -0.60
C ARG A 68 -2.34 11.00 -0.88
N GLU A 69 -1.91 11.13 -2.13
CA GLU A 69 -0.59 10.68 -2.60
C GLU A 69 0.56 11.04 -1.65
N ILE A 70 0.62 12.30 -1.21
CA ILE A 70 1.73 12.78 -0.40
C ILE A 70 1.82 12.11 0.98
N LEU A 71 0.67 11.81 1.60
CA LEU A 71 0.59 11.12 2.89
C LEU A 71 0.85 9.63 2.70
N PHE A 72 0.28 9.03 1.65
CA PHE A 72 0.51 7.63 1.31
C PHE A 72 1.99 7.34 1.03
N ARG A 73 2.63 8.15 0.18
CA ARG A 73 4.05 8.00 -0.14
C ARG A 73 4.93 8.20 1.09
N ALA A 74 4.64 9.18 1.95
CA ALA A 74 5.36 9.38 3.21
C ALA A 74 5.28 8.14 4.12
N HIS A 75 4.08 7.58 4.26
CA HIS A 75 3.82 6.34 4.98
C HIS A 75 4.59 5.15 4.42
N CYS A 76 4.51 4.93 3.10
CA CYS A 76 5.21 3.85 2.43
C CYS A 76 6.72 3.97 2.64
N ARG A 77 7.29 5.16 2.48
CA ARG A 77 8.73 5.40 2.71
C ARG A 77 9.12 4.98 4.12
N GLU A 78 8.42 5.44 5.14
CA GLU A 78 8.79 5.12 6.52
C GLU A 78 8.73 3.61 6.81
N ILE A 79 7.70 2.91 6.33
CA ILE A 79 7.62 1.45 6.48
C ILE A 79 8.78 0.76 5.75
N LEU A 80 9.08 1.15 4.52
CA LEU A 80 10.15 0.55 3.72
C LEU A 80 11.54 0.81 4.33
N GLU A 81 11.77 1.99 4.92
CA GLU A 81 13.00 2.28 5.68
C GLU A 81 13.12 1.39 6.91
N ARG A 82 12.02 1.18 7.65
CA ARG A 82 12.00 0.25 8.80
C ARG A 82 12.31 -1.18 8.36
N VAL A 83 11.73 -1.65 7.26
CA VAL A 83 12.04 -2.97 6.70
C VAL A 83 13.52 -3.08 6.36
N ALA A 84 14.06 -2.12 5.61
CA ALA A 84 15.46 -2.14 5.20
C ALA A 84 16.44 -2.13 6.40
N ALA A 85 16.04 -1.47 7.49
CA ALA A 85 16.79 -1.45 8.75
C ALA A 85 16.54 -2.66 9.66
N GLY A 86 15.60 -3.56 9.33
CA GLY A 86 15.20 -4.67 10.19
C GLY A 86 14.43 -4.24 11.46
N HIS A 87 13.83 -3.06 11.44
CA HIS A 87 13.03 -2.53 12.55
C HIS A 87 11.59 -3.04 12.53
N ASP A 88 10.93 -2.98 13.68
CA ASP A 88 9.50 -3.30 13.80
C ASP A 88 8.66 -2.35 12.95
N THR A 89 7.87 -2.90 12.04
CA THR A 89 7.01 -2.13 11.15
C THR A 89 5.68 -1.74 11.78
N ARG A 90 5.30 -2.37 12.90
CA ARG A 90 3.92 -2.32 13.43
C ARG A 90 3.50 -0.96 13.99
N ASP A 91 4.41 -0.18 14.58
CA ASP A 91 4.05 1.11 15.18
C ASP A 91 3.57 2.13 14.14
N GLY A 92 2.78 3.11 14.58
CA GLY A 92 2.31 4.21 13.74
C GLY A 92 3.46 4.95 13.04
N THR A 93 3.23 5.31 11.78
CA THR A 93 4.09 6.18 10.97
C THR A 93 3.83 7.65 11.30
N ALA A 94 4.79 8.52 11.01
CA ALA A 94 4.65 9.96 11.17
C ALA A 94 3.45 10.51 10.38
N ALA A 95 3.19 9.98 9.17
CA ALA A 95 2.02 10.33 8.37
C ALA A 95 0.70 9.97 9.08
N GLU A 96 0.62 8.79 9.71
CA GLU A 96 -0.56 8.39 10.48
C GLU A 96 -0.76 9.30 11.71
N VAL A 97 0.33 9.67 12.40
CA VAL A 97 0.26 10.61 13.53
C VAL A 97 -0.23 12.00 13.08
N VAL A 98 0.27 12.53 11.96
CA VAL A 98 -0.20 13.80 11.39
C VAL A 98 -1.70 13.76 11.11
N VAL A 99 -2.19 12.67 10.52
CA VAL A 99 -3.61 12.48 10.22
C VAL A 99 -4.46 12.50 11.49
N VAL A 100 -4.03 11.83 12.55
CA VAL A 100 -4.75 11.79 13.83
C VAL A 100 -4.75 13.14 14.53
N LEU A 101 -3.59 13.81 14.60
CA LEU A 101 -3.48 15.13 15.22
C LEU A 101 -4.27 16.19 14.44
N ARG A 102 -4.35 16.08 13.11
CA ARG A 102 -5.23 16.91 12.29
C ARG A 102 -6.71 16.69 12.64
N ALA A 103 -7.14 15.44 12.82
CA ALA A 103 -8.51 15.16 13.22
C ALA A 103 -8.81 15.73 14.61
N ALA A 104 -7.87 15.59 15.56
CA ALA A 104 -8.00 16.13 16.90
C ALA A 104 -8.08 17.67 16.91
N CYS A 105 -7.25 18.36 16.12
CA CYS A 105 -7.20 19.82 16.12
C CYS A 105 -8.45 20.49 15.54
N LEU A 106 -9.22 19.77 14.72
CA LEU A 106 -10.51 20.23 14.23
C LEU A 106 -11.62 20.19 15.29
N ALA A 107 -11.46 19.38 16.35
CA ALA A 107 -12.41 19.29 17.45
C ALA A 107 -12.07 20.26 18.59
N VAL A 108 -10.78 20.43 18.89
CA VAL A 108 -10.29 21.29 19.97
C VAL A 108 -8.88 21.80 19.64
N PRO A 109 -8.51 23.03 20.05
CA PRO A 109 -7.13 23.50 19.90
C PRO A 109 -6.11 22.54 20.51
N LEU A 110 -5.00 22.32 19.81
CA LEU A 110 -3.91 21.50 20.34
C LEU A 110 -3.19 22.23 21.49
N THR A 111 -2.71 21.44 22.46
CA THR A 111 -1.75 21.93 23.45
C THR A 111 -0.40 22.22 22.79
N SER A 112 0.51 22.92 23.48
CA SER A 112 1.88 23.15 22.97
C SER A 112 2.61 21.85 22.64
N THR A 113 2.44 20.80 23.46
CA THR A 113 3.00 19.47 23.18
C THR A 113 2.38 18.85 21.92
N GLY A 114 1.05 18.94 21.75
CA GLY A 114 0.37 18.41 20.56
C GLY A 114 0.75 19.16 19.28
N ALA A 115 0.86 20.49 19.34
CA ALA A 115 1.34 21.31 18.23
C ALA A 115 2.79 20.99 17.87
N GLY A 116 3.67 20.87 18.88
CA GLY A 116 5.05 20.45 18.68
C GLY A 116 5.16 19.08 18.02
N LEU A 117 4.40 18.09 18.50
CA LEU A 117 4.36 16.76 17.88
C LEU A 117 3.86 16.80 16.43
N TYR A 118 2.83 17.60 16.14
CA TYR A 118 2.31 17.75 14.78
C TYR A 118 3.39 18.27 13.83
N LEU A 119 4.12 19.32 14.23
CA LEU A 119 5.21 19.90 13.44
C LEU A 119 6.37 18.90 13.25
N ARG A 120 6.76 18.20 14.31
CA ARG A 120 7.81 17.18 14.27
C ARG A 120 7.45 16.05 13.30
N MET A 121 6.24 15.51 13.39
CA MET A 121 5.79 14.40 12.53
C MET A 121 5.56 14.85 11.09
N TRP A 122 5.12 16.09 10.86
CA TRP A 122 5.04 16.67 9.53
C TRP A 122 6.41 16.69 8.85
N ARG A 123 7.45 17.14 9.57
CA ARG A 123 8.84 17.13 9.10
C ARG A 123 9.37 15.71 8.91
N ALA A 124 9.14 14.81 9.87
CA ALA A 124 9.59 13.42 9.81
C ALA A 124 8.98 12.65 8.62
N ALA A 125 7.72 12.95 8.27
CA ALA A 125 7.05 12.42 7.08
C ALA A 125 7.63 12.98 5.75
N GLY A 126 8.50 14.00 5.81
CA GLY A 126 9.06 14.67 4.64
C GLY A 126 8.00 15.43 3.84
N LEU A 127 6.98 15.96 4.52
CA LEU A 127 5.92 16.75 3.89
C LEU A 127 6.43 18.17 3.55
N PRO A 128 5.83 18.85 2.55
CA PRO A 128 6.23 20.20 2.15
C PRO A 128 6.16 21.16 3.33
N PRO A 129 7.07 22.14 3.44
CA PRO A 129 7.03 23.12 4.53
C PRO A 129 5.63 23.73 4.69
N LEU A 130 5.11 23.75 5.93
CA LEU A 130 3.82 24.38 6.25
C LEU A 130 3.83 25.88 5.98
N ASP A 131 5.02 26.48 6.10
CA ASP A 131 5.28 27.85 5.74
C ASP A 131 6.51 27.92 4.85
N ARG A 132 6.34 28.47 3.65
CA ARG A 132 7.45 28.69 2.73
C ARG A 132 8.24 29.96 3.07
N ASP A 133 7.61 30.89 3.79
CA ASP A 133 8.12 32.21 4.13
C ASP A 133 8.57 32.30 5.61
N GLY A 134 8.35 31.22 6.38
CA GLY A 134 8.96 31.01 7.71
C GLY A 134 8.26 31.68 8.90
N HIS A 135 6.99 32.06 8.75
CA HIS A 135 6.18 32.74 9.77
C HIS A 135 5.41 31.79 10.72
N ILE A 136 5.11 30.55 10.35
CA ILE A 136 4.15 29.68 11.07
C ILE A 136 4.78 28.59 11.95
N ALA A 137 6.10 28.35 11.94
CA ALA A 137 6.64 27.24 12.74
C ALA A 137 8.07 27.47 13.22
N ASP A 138 8.20 28.00 14.43
CA ASP A 138 9.40 27.73 15.23
C ASP A 138 9.23 26.36 15.89
N GLN A 139 9.44 25.28 15.11
CA GLN A 139 9.50 23.93 15.68
C GLN A 139 10.52 23.92 16.84
N GLU A 140 11.64 24.63 16.68
CA GLU A 140 12.71 24.70 17.67
C GLU A 140 12.22 25.28 19.00
N HIS A 141 11.30 26.25 18.97
CA HIS A 141 10.63 26.77 20.16
C HIS A 141 9.87 25.69 20.94
N TYR A 142 9.02 24.90 20.27
CA TYR A 142 8.28 23.84 20.93
C TYR A 142 9.20 22.74 21.46
N GLU A 143 10.21 22.37 20.68
CA GLU A 143 11.23 21.38 21.07
C GLU A 143 12.00 21.84 22.32
N ALA A 144 12.37 23.12 22.40
CA ALA A 144 13.06 23.70 23.54
C ALA A 144 12.19 23.75 24.82
N LEU A 145 10.89 24.03 24.68
CA LEU A 145 9.98 24.18 25.83
C LEU A 145 9.46 22.84 26.38
N VAL A 146 9.05 21.94 25.48
CA VAL A 146 8.29 20.73 25.85
C VAL A 146 8.76 19.47 25.12
N GLY A 147 10.00 19.45 24.61
CA GLY A 147 10.56 18.34 23.84
C GLY A 147 10.41 16.97 24.48
N ARG A 148 10.65 16.85 25.80
CA ARG A 148 10.46 15.59 26.52
C ARG A 148 9.01 15.11 26.49
N GLN A 149 8.05 16.02 26.69
CA GLN A 149 6.63 15.68 26.60
C GLN A 149 6.22 15.33 25.16
N ILE A 150 6.88 15.92 24.16
CA ILE A 150 6.69 15.54 22.76
C ILE A 150 7.19 14.11 22.53
N ASP A 151 8.34 13.73 23.08
CA ASP A 151 8.87 12.35 22.99
C ASP A 151 7.92 11.33 23.63
N ASP A 152 7.43 11.63 24.84
CA ASP A 152 6.48 10.78 25.55
C ASP A 152 5.16 10.62 24.76
N LEU A 153 4.64 11.72 24.21
CA LEU A 153 3.41 11.71 23.41
C LEU A 153 3.62 11.00 22.06
N GLU A 154 4.78 11.15 21.43
CA GLU A 154 5.13 10.45 20.20
C GLU A 154 5.12 8.94 20.41
N ALA A 155 5.79 8.46 21.47
CA ALA A 155 5.86 7.05 21.80
C ALA A 155 4.47 6.47 22.08
N ASP A 156 3.66 7.14 22.91
CA ASP A 156 2.29 6.72 23.22
C ASP A 156 1.41 6.68 21.95
N LEU A 157 1.45 7.73 21.13
CA LEU A 157 0.57 7.82 19.96
C LEU A 157 0.96 6.83 18.86
N ARG A 158 2.26 6.66 18.58
CA ARG A 158 2.73 5.61 17.65
C ARG A 158 2.37 4.22 18.14
N HIS A 159 2.47 3.96 19.44
CA HIS A 159 2.06 2.69 20.02
C HIS A 159 0.55 2.44 19.91
N ARG A 160 -0.29 3.46 20.14
CA ARG A 160 -1.75 3.34 19.98
C ARG A 160 -2.19 3.13 18.53
N LEU A 161 -1.41 3.66 17.59
CA LEU A 161 -1.61 3.47 16.15
C LEU A 161 -0.96 2.18 15.62
N ARG A 162 -0.48 1.32 16.52
CA ARG A 162 0.15 0.05 16.15
C ARG A 162 -0.83 -0.84 15.38
N ARG A 163 -0.32 -1.40 14.29
CA ARG A 163 -0.98 -2.42 13.47
C ARG A 163 -0.33 -3.79 13.65
N PRO A 164 -0.96 -4.74 14.36
CA PRO A 164 -0.39 -6.06 14.61
C PRO A 164 -0.15 -6.88 13.33
N ASP A 165 -0.95 -6.63 12.29
CA ASP A 165 -0.91 -7.29 10.99
C ASP A 165 0.18 -6.74 10.05
N ARG A 166 0.82 -5.62 10.41
CA ARG A 166 1.92 -5.03 9.65
C ARG A 166 3.24 -5.71 10.03
N VAL A 167 3.35 -6.98 9.70
CA VAL A 167 4.55 -7.82 9.86
C VAL A 167 4.81 -8.60 8.58
N GLN A 168 6.09 -8.86 8.27
CA GLN A 168 6.40 -9.75 7.15
C GLN A 168 5.93 -11.17 7.42
N ASP A 169 5.44 -11.83 6.38
CA ASP A 169 5.09 -13.24 6.42
C ASP A 169 6.37 -14.06 6.71
N PRO A 170 6.43 -14.81 7.83
CA PRO A 170 7.59 -15.64 8.15
C PRO A 170 7.76 -16.80 7.15
N ASP A 171 6.69 -17.22 6.48
CA ASP A 171 6.67 -18.33 5.52
C ASP A 171 6.71 -17.83 4.06
N LEU A 172 7.13 -16.57 3.86
CA LEU A 172 7.22 -15.95 2.55
C LEU A 172 8.04 -16.81 1.58
N THR A 173 7.40 -17.16 0.45
CA THR A 173 8.06 -17.83 -0.67
C THR A 173 7.96 -17.00 -1.94
N CYS A 174 8.99 -17.07 -2.77
CA CYS A 174 9.05 -16.41 -4.07
C CYS A 174 9.26 -17.44 -5.18
N CYS A 175 8.74 -17.16 -6.38
CA CYS A 175 8.98 -17.97 -7.56
C CYS A 175 10.30 -17.63 -8.30
N GLY A 176 11.08 -16.67 -7.78
CA GLY A 176 12.32 -16.20 -8.39
C GLY A 176 12.14 -15.23 -9.56
N VAL A 177 10.95 -14.65 -9.72
CA VAL A 177 10.63 -13.70 -10.80
C VAL A 177 9.99 -12.46 -10.20
N HIS A 178 10.61 -11.30 -10.39
CA HIS A 178 10.10 -9.98 -9.97
C HIS A 178 9.76 -9.18 -11.23
N ASN A 179 8.52 -8.70 -11.37
CA ASN A 179 8.04 -7.99 -12.57
C ASN A 179 8.33 -8.71 -13.90
N GLY A 180 8.13 -10.03 -13.95
CA GLY A 180 8.42 -10.83 -15.14
C GLY A 180 9.91 -11.05 -15.42
N THR A 181 10.81 -10.47 -14.61
CA THR A 181 12.25 -10.62 -14.75
C THR A 181 12.78 -11.66 -13.76
N PRO A 182 13.53 -12.69 -14.21
CA PRO A 182 14.20 -13.62 -13.31
C PRO A 182 15.21 -12.91 -12.41
N VAL A 183 15.15 -13.19 -11.11
CA VAL A 183 16.07 -12.62 -10.11
C VAL A 183 16.53 -13.70 -9.13
N LYS A 184 17.71 -13.48 -8.53
CA LYS A 184 18.19 -14.31 -7.43
C LYS A 184 17.57 -13.82 -6.11
N CYS A 185 16.30 -14.15 -5.90
CA CYS A 185 15.59 -13.76 -4.68
C CYS A 185 15.93 -14.68 -3.50
N GLN A 186 16.24 -14.13 -2.34
CA GLN A 186 16.52 -14.91 -1.12
C GLN A 186 15.35 -15.80 -0.66
N TYR A 187 14.11 -15.41 -0.99
CA TYR A 187 12.89 -16.19 -0.69
C TYR A 187 12.53 -17.18 -1.81
N ALA A 188 13.34 -17.25 -2.88
CA ALA A 188 13.08 -18.18 -3.96
C ALA A 188 13.23 -19.62 -3.45
N THR A 189 12.11 -20.29 -3.21
CA THR A 189 12.14 -21.73 -2.97
C THR A 189 12.39 -22.41 -4.30
N ARG A 190 13.18 -23.49 -4.30
CA ARG A 190 13.30 -24.35 -5.48
C ARG A 190 11.91 -24.86 -5.80
N ARG A 191 11.25 -24.27 -6.79
CA ARG A 191 9.97 -24.78 -7.31
C ARG A 191 10.21 -26.25 -7.66
N PRO A 192 9.51 -27.21 -7.03
CA PRO A 192 9.51 -28.58 -7.52
C PRO A 192 9.09 -28.50 -8.99
N ALA A 193 9.86 -29.12 -9.89
CA ALA A 193 9.52 -29.15 -11.31
C ALA A 193 8.02 -29.50 -11.41
N PRO A 194 7.22 -28.74 -12.19
CA PRO A 194 5.81 -29.08 -12.33
C PRO A 194 5.77 -30.55 -12.73
N ALA A 195 5.03 -31.36 -11.96
CA ALA A 195 4.86 -32.76 -12.28
C ALA A 195 4.44 -32.80 -13.75
N ARG A 196 5.24 -33.44 -14.61
CA ARG A 196 4.86 -33.67 -15.99
C ARG A 196 3.47 -34.29 -15.90
N ARG A 197 2.44 -33.61 -16.44
CA ARG A 197 1.17 -34.28 -16.68
C ARG A 197 1.53 -35.53 -17.45
N ALA A 198 1.27 -36.70 -16.86
CA ALA A 198 1.33 -37.94 -17.60
C ALA A 198 0.49 -37.71 -18.87
N PRO A 199 0.96 -38.13 -20.05
CA PRO A 199 0.13 -38.07 -21.24
C PRO A 199 -1.18 -38.76 -20.89
N THR A 200 -2.27 -37.98 -20.87
CA THR A 200 -3.62 -38.51 -20.81
C THR A 200 -3.70 -39.55 -21.91
N ALA A 201 -3.98 -40.80 -21.52
CA ALA A 201 -4.16 -41.89 -22.46
C ALA A 201 -5.04 -41.39 -23.60
N ALA A 202 -4.55 -41.58 -24.83
CA ALA A 202 -5.22 -41.16 -26.04
C ALA A 202 -6.71 -41.55 -25.95
N GLU A 203 -7.59 -40.58 -26.16
CA GLU A 203 -9.00 -40.87 -26.39
C GLU A 203 -9.10 -41.94 -27.49
N PRO A 204 -9.90 -43.00 -27.30
CA PRO A 204 -10.11 -43.97 -28.35
C PRO A 204 -10.68 -43.25 -29.57
N ARG A 205 -9.99 -43.41 -30.71
CA ARG A 205 -10.47 -42.91 -32.01
C ARG A 205 -11.91 -43.41 -32.22
N PRO A 206 -12.85 -42.55 -32.64
CA PRO A 206 -14.15 -43.03 -33.07
C PRO A 206 -13.96 -44.02 -34.21
N SER A 207 -14.55 -45.20 -34.05
CA SER A 207 -14.58 -46.28 -35.04
C SER A 207 -15.08 -45.73 -36.38
N GLU A 208 -14.31 -46.00 -37.44
CA GLU A 208 -14.68 -45.70 -38.83
C GLU A 208 -16.05 -46.32 -39.16
N PRO A 209 -16.92 -45.61 -39.91
CA PRO A 209 -18.18 -46.17 -40.35
C PRO A 209 -17.93 -47.29 -41.38
N PRO A 210 -18.79 -48.33 -41.43
CA PRO A 210 -18.60 -49.44 -42.34
C PRO A 210 -18.73 -49.00 -43.80
N GLU A 211 -17.81 -49.49 -44.63
CA GLU A 211 -17.81 -49.36 -46.09
C GLU A 211 -19.18 -49.76 -46.66
N GLN A 212 -19.82 -48.85 -47.38
CA GLN A 212 -20.95 -49.19 -48.23
C GLN A 212 -20.44 -50.01 -49.40
N LEU A 213 -20.74 -51.32 -49.37
CA LEU A 213 -20.65 -52.22 -50.50
C LEU A 213 -21.46 -51.66 -51.68
N SER A 214 -20.76 -51.19 -52.71
CA SER A 214 -21.34 -51.00 -54.04
C SER A 214 -21.63 -52.37 -54.63
N LEU A 215 -22.90 -52.75 -54.68
CA LEU A 215 -23.39 -53.80 -55.56
C LEU A 215 -23.98 -53.15 -56.82
N ILE A 216 -23.67 -53.83 -57.92
CA ILE A 216 -24.02 -53.63 -59.33
C ILE A 216 -25.50 -53.34 -59.53
#